data_AF-A0A449AVH7-F1
#
_entry.id   AF-A0A449AVH7-F1
#
_cell.length_a   1.000
_cell.length_b   1.000
_cell.length_c   1.000
_cell.angle_alpha   90.00
_cell.angle_beta   90.00
_cell.angle_gamma   90.00
#
_symmetry.space_group_name_H-M   'P 1'
#
loop_
_entity.id
_entity.type
_entity.pdbx_description
1 polymer ?
#
loop_
_entity_poly.entity_id
_entity_poly.type
_entity_poly.pdbx_seq_one_letter_code
_entity_poly.pdbx_strand_id
1 'polypeptide(L)'
;MRETVSLEQNKMPHNQKRPVILSISLTAFLLAIAIILEFIGKTITIFSFLSINISLFVAFVCFFVLSFKYLNIFLLAKLLVLTFTISWSGFLINFLGVLISTLAQFFIIYFYYLFYLFFQKILKRLKIFQKLCSYYSLTFIFNYFCAMICATLIMVFLNTFVFNTLYFYAANVITKPSLHEILKNYQASFSVFFFGIKNYYLGSFVLYLTFNLMNYAINGALVEFILILEKQTQFLTKYISVYTNNKY
;
A
#
# COMPACT_ATOMS: atom_id res chain seq x y z
N MET A 1 -10.02 -5.49 65.66
CA MET A 1 -9.17 -6.17 64.65
C MET A 1 -9.99 -6.33 63.39
N ARG A 2 -9.67 -5.55 62.34
CA ARG A 2 -10.28 -5.67 61.00
C ARG A 2 -9.26 -6.37 60.12
N GLU A 3 -9.63 -7.51 59.58
CA GLU A 3 -8.84 -8.25 58.60
C GLU A 3 -8.68 -7.40 57.33
N THR A 4 -7.44 -7.01 57.05
CA THR A 4 -7.01 -6.52 55.76
C THR A 4 -6.99 -7.70 54.79
N VAL A 5 -8.13 -7.94 54.13
CA VAL A 5 -8.20 -8.84 52.98
C VAL A 5 -7.34 -8.23 51.88
N SER A 6 -6.18 -8.82 51.67
CA SER A 6 -5.17 -8.47 50.68
C SER A 6 -5.76 -8.50 49.27
N LEU A 7 -5.93 -7.32 48.66
CA LEU A 7 -6.26 -7.10 47.24
C LEU A 7 -5.08 -7.39 46.30
N GLU A 8 -4.24 -8.36 46.64
CA GLU A 8 -3.15 -8.82 45.78
C GLU A 8 -3.43 -10.26 45.34
N GLN A 9 -4.19 -10.42 44.25
CA GLN A 9 -4.05 -11.53 43.31
C GLN A 9 -5.12 -11.43 42.21
N ASN A 10 -4.93 -10.51 41.27
CA ASN A 10 -5.41 -10.73 39.90
C ASN A 10 -4.65 -9.87 38.88
N LYS A 11 -3.32 -10.02 38.85
CA LYS A 11 -2.57 -9.67 37.63
C LYS A 11 -2.80 -10.79 36.62
N MET A 12 -3.92 -10.73 35.90
CA MET A 12 -4.12 -11.59 34.73
C MET A 12 -2.97 -11.36 33.73
N PRO A 13 -2.35 -12.42 33.19
CA PRO A 13 -1.24 -12.29 32.26
C PRO A 13 -1.72 -11.63 30.96
N HIS A 14 -1.27 -10.40 30.75
CA HIS A 14 -1.77 -9.46 29.73
C HIS A 14 -1.26 -9.75 28.31
N ASN A 15 -1.03 -11.02 27.93
CA ASN A 15 -0.32 -11.33 26.69
C ASN A 15 -0.79 -12.66 26.03
N GLN A 16 -2.08 -12.77 25.67
CA GLN A 16 -2.54 -13.87 24.82
C GLN A 16 -2.29 -13.54 23.35
N LYS A 17 -1.29 -14.23 22.77
CA LYS A 17 -0.94 -14.18 21.34
C LYS A 17 -2.16 -14.61 20.52
N ARG A 18 -2.61 -13.78 19.57
CA ARG A 18 -3.52 -14.22 18.48
C ARG A 18 -3.02 -15.57 17.94
N PRO A 19 -3.87 -16.55 17.60
CA PRO A 19 -3.39 -17.80 17.04
C PRO A 19 -2.60 -17.47 15.78
N VAL A 20 -1.27 -17.64 15.85
CA VAL A 20 -0.32 -17.28 14.79
C VAL A 20 -0.72 -17.98 13.48
N ILE A 21 -1.24 -19.20 13.61
CA ILE A 21 -1.81 -20.02 12.53
C ILE A 21 -2.87 -19.23 11.75
N LEU A 22 -3.88 -18.65 12.43
CA LEU A 22 -4.94 -17.88 11.76
C LEU A 22 -4.39 -16.68 11.00
N SER A 23 -3.42 -15.96 11.59
CA SER A 23 -2.82 -14.80 10.94
C SER A 23 -2.03 -15.19 9.70
N ILE A 24 -1.33 -16.32 9.73
CA ILE A 24 -0.65 -16.89 8.56
C ILE A 24 -1.66 -17.31 7.49
N SER A 25 -2.70 -18.05 7.87
CA SER A 25 -3.76 -18.50 6.94
C SER A 25 -4.47 -17.33 6.26
N LEU A 26 -4.83 -16.29 7.02
CA LEU A 26 -5.44 -15.07 6.46
C LEU A 26 -4.46 -14.29 5.57
N THR A 27 -3.18 -14.21 5.95
CA THR A 27 -2.16 -13.57 5.10
C THR A 27 -2.05 -14.29 3.75
N ALA A 28 -2.02 -15.63 3.76
CA ALA A 28 -1.95 -16.45 2.55
C ALA A 28 -3.22 -16.31 1.70
N PHE A 29 -4.40 -16.29 2.32
CA PHE A 29 -5.66 -16.07 1.64
C PHE A 29 -5.73 -14.69 0.96
N LEU A 30 -5.38 -13.62 1.70
CA LEU A 30 -5.31 -12.27 1.13
C LEU A 30 -4.26 -12.18 0.02
N LEU A 31 -3.12 -12.87 0.17
CA LEU A 31 -2.09 -12.92 -0.87
C LEU A 31 -2.62 -13.55 -2.17
N ALA A 32 -3.38 -14.65 -2.07
CA ALA A 32 -4.00 -15.28 -3.24
C ALA A 32 -4.96 -14.31 -3.94
N ILE A 33 -5.83 -13.61 -3.20
CA ILE A 33 -6.73 -12.59 -3.75
C ILE A 33 -5.92 -11.47 -4.43
N ALA A 34 -4.87 -10.98 -3.76
CA ALA A 34 -4.02 -9.91 -4.29
C ALA A 34 -3.35 -10.29 -5.61
N ILE A 35 -2.90 -11.54 -5.74
CA ILE A 35 -2.31 -12.06 -7.00
C ILE A 35 -3.36 -12.08 -8.12
N ILE A 36 -4.57 -12.59 -7.85
CA ILE A 36 -5.66 -12.62 -8.84
C ILE A 36 -6.00 -11.19 -9.31
N LEU A 37 -6.10 -10.24 -8.37
CA LEU A 37 -6.37 -8.84 -8.69
C LEU A 37 -5.21 -8.16 -9.42
N GLU A 38 -3.96 -8.56 -9.20
CA GLU A 38 -2.84 -8.05 -9.99
C GLU A 38 -2.97 -8.51 -11.46
N PHE A 39 -3.36 -9.76 -11.70
CA PHE A 39 -3.62 -10.25 -13.06
C PHE A 39 -4.78 -9.50 -13.73
N ILE A 40 -5.85 -9.19 -13.01
CA ILE A 40 -6.94 -8.35 -13.50
C ILE A 40 -6.44 -6.92 -13.74
N GLY A 41 -5.67 -6.33 -12.82
CA GLY A 41 -5.12 -4.98 -12.96
C GLY A 41 -4.21 -4.82 -14.18
N LYS A 42 -3.49 -5.87 -14.57
CA LYS A 42 -2.67 -5.89 -15.80
C LYS A 42 -3.49 -5.73 -17.08
N THR A 43 -4.78 -6.06 -17.10
CA THR A 43 -5.64 -5.82 -18.28
C THR A 43 -6.12 -4.38 -18.36
N ILE A 44 -6.06 -3.63 -17.24
CA ILE A 44 -6.47 -2.23 -17.14
C ILE A 44 -5.21 -1.36 -17.20
N THR A 45 -4.72 -1.13 -18.42
CA THR A 45 -3.56 -0.27 -18.65
C THR A 45 -3.99 1.16 -18.98
N ILE A 46 -3.21 2.09 -18.48
CA ILE A 46 -3.30 3.52 -18.76
C ILE A 46 -1.99 3.89 -19.47
N PHE A 47 -2.09 4.65 -20.56
CA PHE A 47 -0.95 5.03 -21.38
C PHE A 47 -0.13 3.83 -21.90
N SER A 48 -0.77 2.67 -22.10
CA SER A 48 -0.21 1.43 -22.66
C SER A 48 0.84 0.69 -21.83
N PHE A 49 1.51 1.31 -20.85
CA PHE A 49 2.54 0.67 -20.03
C PHE A 49 2.32 0.77 -18.51
N LEU A 50 1.37 1.60 -18.04
CA LEU A 50 1.08 1.76 -16.62
C LEU A 50 -0.21 1.03 -16.25
N SER A 51 -0.11 -0.10 -15.55
CA SER A 51 -1.29 -0.86 -15.08
C SER A 51 -1.81 -0.33 -13.75
N ILE A 52 -3.14 -0.23 -13.60
CA ILE A 52 -3.76 0.09 -12.30
C ILE A 52 -3.47 -1.03 -11.31
N ASN A 53 -3.00 -0.66 -10.12
CA ASN A 53 -2.64 -1.60 -9.09
C ASN A 53 -3.81 -1.81 -8.11
N ILE A 54 -4.76 -2.67 -8.49
CA ILE A 54 -5.93 -2.98 -7.68
C ILE A 54 -5.55 -3.78 -6.42
N SER A 55 -4.42 -4.51 -6.42
CA SER A 55 -4.00 -5.30 -5.25
C SER A 55 -3.65 -4.44 -4.01
N LEU A 56 -3.54 -3.12 -4.18
CA LEU A 56 -3.32 -2.18 -3.08
C LEU A 56 -4.46 -2.18 -2.05
N PHE A 57 -5.73 -2.29 -2.47
CA PHE A 57 -6.82 -2.34 -1.48
C PHE A 57 -6.72 -3.58 -0.59
N VAL A 58 -6.29 -4.73 -1.14
CA VAL A 58 -6.09 -5.96 -0.35
C VAL A 58 -4.94 -5.79 0.63
N ALA A 59 -3.88 -5.08 0.25
CA ALA A 59 -2.79 -4.74 1.16
C ALA A 59 -3.30 -3.87 2.34
N PHE A 60 -4.21 -2.92 2.10
CA PHE A 60 -4.88 -2.18 3.18
C PHE A 60 -5.74 -3.08 4.07
N VAL A 61 -6.49 -4.03 3.52
CA VAL A 61 -7.26 -5.00 4.31
C VAL A 61 -6.33 -5.84 5.20
N CYS A 62 -5.22 -6.33 4.64
CA CYS A 62 -4.18 -7.05 5.40
C CYS A 62 -3.64 -6.21 6.56
N PHE A 63 -3.34 -4.93 6.30
CA PHE A 63 -2.88 -3.99 7.30
C PHE A 63 -3.91 -3.79 8.43
N PHE A 64 -5.19 -3.57 8.10
CA PHE A 64 -6.24 -3.33 9.09
C PHE A 64 -6.60 -4.56 9.93
N VAL A 65 -6.65 -5.75 9.31
CA VAL A 65 -7.07 -6.99 9.97
C VAL A 65 -5.94 -7.59 10.83
N LEU A 66 -4.72 -7.64 10.29
CA LEU A 66 -3.63 -8.41 10.90
C LEU A 66 -2.65 -7.55 11.67
N SER A 67 -1.92 -6.66 10.99
CA SER A 67 -1.02 -5.61 11.51
C SER A 67 0.05 -5.27 10.47
N PHE A 68 0.81 -4.21 10.73
CA PHE A 68 1.95 -3.80 9.91
C PHE A 68 3.03 -4.90 9.75
N LYS A 69 3.21 -5.79 10.73
CA LYS A 69 4.16 -6.92 10.62
C LYS A 69 3.77 -7.87 9.49
N TYR A 70 2.50 -8.28 9.45
CA TYR A 70 2.00 -9.22 8.43
C TYR A 70 1.89 -8.56 7.06
N LEU A 71 1.64 -7.24 7.00
CA LEU A 71 1.72 -6.48 5.76
C LEU A 71 3.10 -6.61 5.09
N ASN A 72 4.20 -6.47 5.84
CA ASN A 72 5.53 -6.60 5.25
C ASN A 72 5.80 -8.00 4.71
N ILE A 73 5.36 -9.04 5.43
CA ILE A 73 5.44 -10.42 4.97
C ILE A 73 4.60 -10.62 3.71
N PHE A 74 3.38 -10.08 3.69
CA PHE A 74 2.47 -10.10 2.55
C PHE A 74 3.10 -9.44 1.32
N LEU A 75 3.65 -8.22 1.46
CA LEU A 75 4.26 -7.49 0.34
C LEU A 75 5.51 -8.21 -0.20
N LEU A 76 6.35 -8.75 0.70
CA LEU A 76 7.52 -9.52 0.30
C LEU A 76 7.14 -10.82 -0.41
N ALA A 77 6.18 -11.56 0.12
CA ALA A 77 5.68 -12.78 -0.52
C ALA A 77 5.05 -12.48 -1.88
N LYS A 78 4.28 -11.39 -1.99
CA LYS A 78 3.71 -10.91 -3.26
C LYS A 78 4.78 -10.60 -4.29
N LEU A 79 5.81 -9.86 -3.89
CA LEU A 79 6.97 -9.55 -4.75
C LEU A 79 7.61 -10.82 -5.28
N LEU A 80 7.92 -11.78 -4.39
CA LEU A 80 8.56 -13.04 -4.78
C LEU A 80 7.68 -13.85 -5.73
N VAL A 81 6.41 -14.08 -5.37
CA VAL A 81 5.50 -14.89 -6.20
C VAL A 81 5.31 -14.27 -7.58
N LEU A 82 4.99 -12.98 -7.66
CA LEU A 82 4.75 -12.31 -8.95
C LEU A 82 6.01 -12.17 -9.80
N THR A 83 7.19 -12.07 -9.19
CA THR A 83 8.48 -12.03 -9.92
C THR A 83 8.72 -13.35 -10.64
N PHE A 84 8.44 -14.48 -10.00
CA PHE A 84 8.66 -15.81 -10.56
C PHE A 84 7.50 -16.34 -11.41
N THR A 85 6.36 -15.65 -11.47
CA THR A 85 5.32 -15.97 -12.46
C THR A 85 5.78 -15.65 -13.89
N ILE A 86 5.48 -16.56 -14.82
CA ILE A 86 5.90 -16.46 -16.23
C ILE A 86 5.44 -15.12 -16.81
N SER A 87 6.40 -14.34 -17.30
CA SER A 87 6.15 -13.06 -17.98
C SER A 87 6.83 -13.06 -19.34
N TRP A 88 6.10 -12.55 -20.34
CA TRP A 88 6.56 -12.47 -21.73
C TRP A 88 7.58 -11.35 -21.95
N SER A 89 7.62 -10.35 -21.07
CA SER A 89 8.48 -9.17 -21.15
C SER A 89 9.92 -9.41 -20.67
N GLY A 90 10.26 -10.63 -20.26
CA GLY A 90 11.56 -10.94 -19.66
C GLY A 90 11.60 -10.69 -18.14
N PHE A 91 12.45 -11.47 -17.47
CA PHE A 91 12.53 -11.52 -16.01
C PHE A 91 12.81 -10.16 -15.38
N LEU A 92 13.79 -9.42 -15.91
CA LEU A 92 14.26 -8.17 -15.30
C LEU A 92 13.21 -7.05 -15.39
N ILE A 93 12.49 -6.94 -16.51
CA ILE A 93 11.39 -5.99 -16.69
C ILE A 93 10.24 -6.32 -15.73
N ASN A 94 9.86 -7.60 -15.65
CA ASN A 94 8.80 -8.04 -14.74
C ASN A 94 9.16 -7.78 -13.29
N PHE A 95 10.39 -8.13 -12.88
CA PHE A 95 10.90 -7.84 -11.54
C PHE A 95 10.82 -6.35 -11.21
N LEU A 96 11.28 -5.47 -12.10
CA LEU A 96 11.20 -4.02 -11.89
C LEU A 96 9.76 -3.55 -11.76
N GLY A 97 8.85 -3.99 -12.63
CA GLY A 97 7.43 -3.62 -12.56
C GLY A 97 6.79 -4.03 -11.23
N VAL A 98 7.02 -5.28 -10.79
CA VAL A 98 6.49 -5.79 -9.52
C VAL A 98 7.13 -5.08 -8.33
N LEU A 99 8.43 -4.76 -8.39
CA LEU A 99 9.14 -4.02 -7.35
C LEU A 99 8.58 -2.60 -7.19
N ILE A 100 8.41 -1.86 -8.29
CA ILE A 100 7.84 -0.52 -8.30
C ILE A 100 6.42 -0.54 -7.74
N SER A 101 5.59 -1.50 -8.19
CA SER A 101 4.24 -1.75 -7.68
C SER A 101 4.25 -1.99 -6.16
N THR A 102 5.15 -2.86 -5.67
CA THR A 102 5.25 -3.20 -4.25
C THR A 102 5.74 -2.03 -3.40
N LEU A 103 6.71 -1.26 -3.88
CA LEU A 103 7.19 -0.06 -3.21
C LEU A 103 6.10 1.03 -3.14
N ALA A 104 5.34 1.22 -4.21
CA ALA A 104 4.21 2.14 -4.22
C ALA A 104 3.17 1.77 -3.16
N GLN A 105 2.89 0.48 -2.96
CA GLN A 105 1.99 -0.01 -1.91
C GLN A 105 2.58 0.15 -0.50
N PHE A 106 3.88 -0.14 -0.36
CA PHE A 106 4.57 0.04 0.90
C PHE A 106 4.53 1.51 1.35
N PHE A 107 4.89 2.45 0.48
CA PHE A 107 4.95 3.88 0.84
C PHE A 107 3.57 4.44 1.20
N ILE A 108 2.53 4.15 0.43
CA ILE A 108 1.19 4.67 0.73
C ILE A 108 0.66 4.16 2.08
N ILE A 109 0.82 2.87 2.38
CA ILE A 109 0.36 2.30 3.66
C ILE A 109 1.25 2.78 4.82
N TYR A 110 2.56 2.87 4.59
CA TYR A 110 3.50 3.37 5.61
C TYR A 110 3.22 4.83 5.98
N PHE A 111 3.04 5.72 5.00
CA PHE A 111 2.67 7.11 5.28
C PHE A 111 1.30 7.22 5.93
N TYR A 112 0.32 6.43 5.48
CA TYR A 112 -0.99 6.37 6.13
C TYR A 112 -0.84 6.01 7.61
N TYR A 113 -0.05 4.99 7.93
CA TYR A 113 0.20 4.57 9.30
C TYR A 113 0.88 5.67 10.13
N LEU A 114 1.88 6.36 9.58
CA LEU A 114 2.54 7.48 10.25
C LEU A 114 1.58 8.63 10.55
N PHE A 115 0.77 9.05 9.57
CA PHE A 115 -0.21 10.11 9.75
C PHE A 115 -1.30 9.71 10.75
N TYR A 116 -1.77 8.46 10.69
CA TYR A 116 -2.70 7.93 11.67
C TYR A 116 -2.13 8.01 13.10
N LEU A 117 -0.90 7.56 13.33
CA LEU A 117 -0.26 7.65 14.64
C LEU A 117 -0.06 9.10 15.11
N PHE A 118 0.38 9.97 14.21
CA PHE A 118 0.60 11.38 14.50
C PHE A 118 -0.72 12.08 14.88
N PHE A 119 -1.76 11.89 14.08
CA PHE A 119 -3.06 12.51 14.29
C PHE A 119 -3.73 11.98 15.56
N GLN A 120 -3.60 10.68 15.86
CA GLN A 120 -4.07 10.13 17.12
C GLN A 120 -3.41 10.78 18.35
N LYS A 121 -2.10 11.04 18.30
CA LYS A 121 -1.40 11.74 19.39
C LYS A 121 -1.94 13.15 19.59
N ILE A 122 -2.19 13.88 18.49
CA ILE A 122 -2.76 15.23 18.53
C ILE A 122 -4.18 15.21 19.12
N LEU A 123 -5.06 14.35 18.62
CA LEU A 123 -6.45 14.27 19.08
C LEU A 123 -6.55 13.90 20.56
N LYS A 124 -5.70 13.00 21.06
CA LYS A 124 -5.62 12.65 22.48
C LYS A 124 -5.23 13.87 23.32
N ARG A 125 -4.23 14.64 22.88
CA ARG A 125 -3.78 15.85 23.58
C ARG A 125 -4.87 16.93 23.66
N LEU A 126 -5.68 17.06 22.62
CA LEU A 126 -6.75 18.06 22.55
C LEU A 126 -8.03 17.67 23.33
N LYS A 127 -8.10 16.47 23.92
CA LYS A 127 -9.32 15.92 24.58
C LYS A 127 -10.56 15.84 23.68
N ILE A 128 -10.40 16.00 22.36
CA ILE A 128 -11.48 15.90 21.36
C ILE A 128 -11.80 14.42 21.02
N PHE A 129 -10.99 13.49 21.52
CA PHE A 129 -10.99 12.08 21.14
C PHE A 129 -12.37 11.39 21.21
N GLN A 130 -13.19 11.70 22.22
CA GLN A 130 -14.52 11.08 22.37
C GLN A 130 -15.53 11.52 21.30
N LYS A 131 -15.46 12.77 20.81
CA LYS A 131 -16.37 13.26 19.76
C LYS A 131 -15.92 12.85 18.36
N LEU A 132 -14.61 12.75 18.12
CA LEU A 132 -14.06 12.43 16.80
C LEU A 132 -14.02 10.93 16.45
N CYS A 133 -14.06 10.02 17.43
CA CYS A 133 -14.27 8.58 17.16
C CYS A 133 -15.59 8.31 16.41
N SER A 134 -16.58 9.20 16.49
CA SER A 134 -17.80 9.15 15.68
C SER A 134 -17.51 9.37 14.17
N TYR A 135 -16.45 10.11 13.84
CA TYR A 135 -16.02 10.49 12.49
C TYR A 135 -14.85 9.65 11.97
N TYR A 136 -14.95 8.33 12.13
CA TYR A 136 -13.93 7.37 11.63
C TYR A 136 -13.58 7.59 10.16
N SER A 137 -14.59 7.75 9.28
CA SER A 137 -14.40 7.99 7.84
C SER A 137 -13.65 9.29 7.53
N LEU A 138 -13.95 10.40 8.20
CA LEU A 138 -13.22 11.66 7.97
C LEU A 138 -11.74 11.54 8.37
N THR A 139 -11.47 10.83 9.48
CA THR A 139 -10.10 10.58 9.94
C THR A 139 -9.35 9.69 8.95
N PHE A 140 -10.00 8.65 8.40
CA PHE A 140 -9.42 7.82 7.33
C PHE A 140 -9.12 8.67 6.09
N ILE A 141 -10.11 9.39 5.56
CA ILE A 141 -9.98 10.19 4.34
C ILE A 141 -8.84 11.20 4.47
N PHE A 142 -8.76 11.93 5.59
CA PHE A 142 -7.70 12.91 5.80
C PHE A 142 -6.31 12.26 5.83
N ASN A 143 -6.12 11.20 6.63
CA ASN A 143 -4.83 10.51 6.71
C ASN A 143 -4.44 9.87 5.38
N TYR A 144 -5.41 9.29 4.66
CA TYR A 144 -5.21 8.71 3.34
C TYR A 144 -4.80 9.77 2.31
N PHE A 145 -5.46 10.92 2.32
CA PHE A 145 -5.13 12.04 1.43
C PHE A 145 -3.70 12.56 1.67
N CYS A 146 -3.30 12.76 2.93
CA CYS A 146 -1.92 13.15 3.25
C CYS A 146 -0.92 12.08 2.81
N ALA A 147 -1.23 10.80 3.04
CA ALA A 147 -0.39 9.69 2.62
C ALA A 147 -0.26 9.61 1.10
N MET A 148 -1.35 9.84 0.37
CA MET A 148 -1.39 9.87 -1.09
C MET A 148 -0.45 10.92 -1.66
N ILE A 149 -0.42 12.13 -1.09
CA ILE A 149 0.50 13.20 -1.51
C ILE A 149 1.94 12.76 -1.29
N CYS A 150 2.31 12.33 -0.07
CA CYS A 150 3.68 11.95 0.27
C CYS A 150 4.18 10.75 -0.56
N ALA A 151 3.36 9.71 -0.69
CA ALA A 151 3.70 8.53 -1.49
C ALA A 151 3.87 8.88 -2.96
N THR A 152 2.98 9.72 -3.51
CA THR A 152 3.08 10.20 -4.90
C THR A 152 4.39 10.94 -5.14
N LEU A 153 4.74 11.88 -4.24
CA LEU A 153 6.00 12.65 -4.39
C LEU A 153 7.21 11.70 -4.42
N ILE A 154 7.32 10.77 -3.47
CA ILE A 154 8.43 9.81 -3.44
C ILE A 154 8.46 8.96 -4.72
N MET A 155 7.31 8.45 -5.16
CA MET A 155 7.25 7.63 -6.37
C MET A 155 7.57 8.43 -7.63
N VAL A 156 7.20 9.71 -7.72
CA VAL A 156 7.60 10.58 -8.84
C VAL A 156 9.12 10.77 -8.90
N PHE A 157 9.76 11.03 -7.75
CA PHE A 157 11.21 11.14 -7.68
C PHE A 157 11.90 9.82 -8.07
N LEU A 158 11.48 8.69 -7.47
CA LEU A 158 12.08 7.40 -7.78
C LEU A 158 11.88 7.02 -9.25
N ASN A 159 10.70 7.24 -9.82
CA ASN A 159 10.47 6.94 -11.24
C ASN A 159 11.34 7.82 -12.15
N THR A 160 11.40 9.12 -11.90
CA THR A 160 12.13 10.07 -12.74
C THR A 160 13.65 9.84 -12.69
N PHE A 161 14.22 9.59 -11.52
CA PHE A 161 15.68 9.53 -11.37
C PHE A 161 16.24 8.11 -11.40
N VAL A 162 15.44 7.09 -11.05
CA VAL A 162 15.91 5.71 -10.86
C VAL A 162 15.20 4.75 -11.81
N PHE A 163 13.88 4.59 -11.68
CA PHE A 163 13.21 3.48 -12.35
C PHE A 163 13.12 3.63 -13.86
N ASN A 164 12.97 4.82 -14.42
CA ASN A 164 13.02 5.02 -15.87
C ASN A 164 14.34 4.55 -16.47
N THR A 165 15.44 4.91 -15.82
CA THR A 165 16.79 4.50 -16.19
C THR A 165 16.94 2.98 -16.19
N LEU A 166 16.48 2.33 -15.11
CA LEU A 166 16.54 0.88 -15.01
C LEU A 166 15.61 0.20 -16.02
N TYR A 167 14.41 0.74 -16.24
CA TYR A 167 13.40 0.18 -17.12
C TYR A 167 13.82 0.25 -18.58
N PHE A 168 14.31 1.40 -19.06
CA PHE A 168 14.77 1.52 -20.45
C PHE A 168 16.04 0.72 -20.72
N TYR A 169 16.91 0.58 -19.71
CA TYR A 169 18.06 -0.32 -19.80
C TYR A 169 17.60 -1.79 -19.87
N ALA A 170 16.66 -2.20 -19.02
CA ALA A 170 16.07 -3.53 -19.04
C ALA A 170 15.39 -3.89 -20.36
N ALA A 171 14.79 -2.89 -21.01
CA ALA A 171 14.15 -3.01 -22.31
C ALA A 171 15.14 -2.90 -23.50
N ASN A 172 16.45 -2.83 -23.23
CA ASN A 172 17.50 -2.67 -24.24
C ASN A 172 17.31 -1.43 -25.15
N VAL A 173 16.64 -0.38 -24.64
CA VAL A 173 16.44 0.88 -25.38
C VAL A 173 17.63 1.83 -25.18
N ILE A 174 18.32 1.70 -24.04
CA ILE A 174 19.57 2.40 -23.74
C ILE A 174 20.68 1.39 -23.42
N THR A 175 21.91 1.76 -23.73
CA THR A 175 23.09 0.89 -23.56
C THR A 175 23.66 0.92 -22.15
N LYS A 176 23.47 2.01 -21.41
CA LYS A 176 23.92 2.16 -20.02
C LYS A 176 22.76 2.64 -19.16
N PRO A 177 22.63 2.16 -17.91
CA PRO A 177 21.63 2.65 -16.96
C PRO A 177 22.04 4.04 -16.44
N SER A 178 22.00 5.04 -17.31
CA SER A 178 22.32 6.44 -16.97
C SER A 178 21.20 7.40 -17.38
N LEU A 179 20.88 8.34 -16.48
CA LEU A 179 19.94 9.42 -16.78
C LEU A 179 20.43 10.29 -17.95
N HIS A 180 21.75 10.46 -18.08
CA HIS A 180 22.37 11.21 -19.16
C HIS A 180 21.99 10.66 -20.54
N GLU A 181 21.95 9.33 -20.70
CA GLU A 181 21.58 8.69 -21.97
C GLU A 181 20.10 8.90 -22.32
N ILE A 182 19.22 8.88 -21.32
CA ILE A 182 17.81 9.23 -21.51
C ILE A 182 17.68 10.67 -21.99
N LEU A 183 18.36 11.62 -21.33
CA LEU A 183 18.29 13.04 -21.67
C LEU A 183 18.80 13.31 -23.10
N LYS A 184 19.88 12.65 -23.50
CA LYS A 184 20.47 12.78 -24.84
C LYS A 184 19.49 12.35 -25.93
N ASN A 185 18.75 11.26 -25.71
CA ASN A 185 17.84 10.68 -26.70
C ASN A 185 16.37 11.09 -26.47
N TYR A 186 16.09 11.99 -25.51
CA TYR A 186 14.74 12.25 -25.03
C TYR A 186 13.79 12.73 -26.13
N GLN A 187 14.20 13.76 -26.88
CA GLN A 187 13.33 14.35 -27.91
C GLN A 187 13.02 13.36 -29.03
N ALA A 188 14.02 12.59 -29.45
CA ALA A 188 13.93 11.71 -30.60
C ALA A 188 13.15 10.43 -30.31
N SER A 189 13.28 9.87 -29.10
CA SER A 189 12.81 8.50 -28.82
C SER A 189 11.87 8.36 -27.63
N PHE A 190 11.93 9.27 -26.65
CA PHE A 190 11.24 9.07 -25.38
C PHE A 190 10.09 10.04 -25.12
N SER A 191 10.09 11.23 -25.72
CA SER A 191 9.14 12.31 -25.45
C SER A 191 7.67 11.86 -25.55
N VAL A 192 7.34 10.96 -26.48
CA VAL A 192 5.99 10.41 -26.68
C VAL A 192 5.46 9.69 -25.43
N PHE A 193 6.30 8.96 -24.68
CA PHE A 193 5.89 8.30 -23.43
C PHE A 193 5.54 9.29 -22.31
N PHE A 194 5.94 10.56 -22.47
CA PHE A 194 5.75 11.64 -21.51
C PHE A 194 4.89 12.77 -22.09
N PHE A 195 3.84 12.39 -22.85
CA PHE A 195 2.87 13.30 -23.46
C PHE A 195 3.46 14.31 -24.46
N GLY A 196 4.63 14.03 -25.02
CA GLY A 196 5.31 14.95 -25.95
C GLY A 196 5.84 16.23 -25.28
N ILE A 197 5.94 16.28 -23.96
CA ILE A 197 6.47 17.44 -23.23
C ILE A 197 7.96 17.58 -23.55
N LYS A 198 8.44 18.78 -23.90
CA LYS A 198 9.85 18.97 -24.33
C LYS A 198 10.87 18.80 -23.19
N ASN A 199 10.48 18.93 -21.94
CA ASN A 199 11.38 18.78 -20.81
C ASN A 199 11.16 17.41 -20.14
N TYR A 200 12.20 16.56 -20.10
CA TYR A 200 12.12 15.22 -19.50
C TYR A 200 11.60 15.22 -18.07
N TYR A 201 12.14 16.10 -17.23
CA TYR A 201 11.76 16.17 -15.83
C TYR A 201 10.30 16.56 -15.68
N LEU A 202 9.85 17.59 -16.40
CA LEU A 202 8.46 18.00 -16.38
C LEU A 202 7.54 16.89 -16.89
N GLY A 203 7.88 16.27 -18.02
CA GLY A 203 7.09 15.19 -18.60
C GLY A 203 6.97 13.98 -17.67
N SER A 204 8.09 13.55 -17.09
CA SER A 204 8.13 12.46 -16.10
C SER A 204 7.33 12.82 -14.85
N PHE A 205 7.48 14.03 -14.32
CA PHE A 205 6.71 14.48 -13.16
C PHE A 205 5.21 14.48 -13.43
N VAL A 206 4.76 15.07 -14.55
CA VAL A 206 3.34 15.11 -14.92
C VAL A 206 2.76 13.70 -15.08
N LEU A 207 3.47 12.81 -15.78
CA LEU A 207 3.07 11.42 -15.97
C LEU A 207 2.89 10.69 -14.64
N TYR A 208 3.94 10.63 -13.82
CA TYR A 208 3.90 9.85 -12.58
C TYR A 208 3.04 10.49 -11.51
N LEU A 209 2.93 11.83 -11.47
CA LEU A 209 2.05 12.50 -10.53
C LEU A 209 0.59 12.17 -10.85
N THR A 210 0.20 12.32 -12.13
CA THR A 210 -1.18 12.02 -12.57
C THR A 210 -1.51 10.54 -12.36
N PHE A 211 -0.61 9.64 -12.77
CA PHE A 211 -0.83 8.20 -12.64
C PHE A 211 -0.94 7.76 -11.17
N ASN A 212 0.00 8.17 -10.30
CA ASN A 212 -0.02 7.75 -8.90
C ASN A 212 -1.23 8.33 -8.16
N LEU A 213 -1.59 9.60 -8.37
CA LEU A 213 -2.78 10.19 -7.74
C LEU A 213 -4.06 9.47 -8.17
N MET A 214 -4.22 9.19 -9.45
CA MET A 214 -5.39 8.45 -9.94
C MET A 214 -5.42 7.02 -9.39
N ASN A 215 -4.29 6.31 -9.43
CA ASN A 215 -4.20 4.94 -8.90
C ASN A 215 -4.52 4.87 -7.41
N TYR A 216 -4.00 5.80 -6.61
CA TYR A 216 -4.30 5.89 -5.19
C TYR A 216 -5.73 6.36 -4.92
N ALA A 217 -6.29 7.30 -5.70
CA ALA A 217 -7.67 7.72 -5.53
C ALA A 217 -8.67 6.57 -5.76
N ILE A 218 -8.47 5.78 -6.83
CA ILE A 218 -9.29 4.59 -7.13
C ILE A 218 -9.21 3.58 -5.98
N ASN A 219 -7.99 3.26 -5.53
CA ASN A 219 -7.80 2.32 -4.43
C ASN A 219 -8.34 2.85 -3.09
N GLY A 220 -8.21 4.15 -2.83
CA GLY A 220 -8.75 4.80 -1.64
C GLY A 220 -10.26 4.68 -1.57
N ALA A 221 -10.96 4.88 -2.70
CA ALA A 221 -12.40 4.67 -2.79
C ALA A 221 -12.80 3.22 -2.51
N LEU A 222 -12.06 2.24 -3.04
CA LEU A 222 -12.30 0.81 -2.76
C LEU A 222 -12.08 0.47 -1.28
N VAL A 223 -11.03 1.01 -0.67
CA VAL A 223 -10.75 0.79 0.76
C VAL A 223 -11.85 1.41 1.62
N GLU A 224 -12.27 2.65 1.35
CA GLU A 224 -13.36 3.30 2.10
C GLU A 224 -14.67 2.52 1.95
N PHE A 225 -15.00 2.04 0.75
CA PHE A 225 -16.18 1.20 0.54
C PHE A 225 -16.17 -0.06 1.42
N ILE A 226 -15.04 -0.76 1.49
CA ILE A 226 -14.87 -1.93 2.37
C ILE A 226 -15.00 -1.55 3.85
N LEU A 227 -14.42 -0.42 4.27
CA LEU A 227 -14.52 0.05 5.67
C LEU A 227 -15.97 0.39 6.05
N ILE A 228 -16.74 0.99 5.15
CA ILE A 228 -18.17 1.27 5.35
C ILE A 228 -18.96 -0.04 5.48
N LEU A 229 -18.74 -1.00 4.56
CA LEU A 229 -19.38 -2.32 4.62
C LEU A 229 -19.04 -3.06 5.91
N GLU A 230 -17.78 -3.03 6.33
CA GLU A 230 -17.35 -3.64 7.58
C GLU A 230 -18.00 -2.98 8.79
N LYS A 231 -18.13 -1.64 8.81
CA LYS A 231 -18.83 -0.93 9.87
C LYS A 231 -20.30 -1.36 10.00
N GLN A 232 -20.97 -1.62 8.88
CA GLN A 232 -22.37 -2.03 8.84
C GLN A 232 -22.57 -3.51 9.19
N THR A 233 -21.74 -4.39 8.64
CA THR A 233 -21.91 -5.85 8.76
C THR A 233 -21.19 -6.42 9.99
N GLN A 234 -20.11 -5.77 10.42
CA GLN A 234 -19.14 -6.26 11.40
C GLN A 234 -18.60 -7.64 11.04
N PHE A 235 -18.51 -7.99 9.76
CA PHE A 235 -18.18 -9.35 9.34
C PHE A 235 -16.75 -9.75 9.76
N LEU A 236 -15.76 -8.94 9.40
CA LEU A 236 -14.36 -9.18 9.77
C LEU A 236 -14.19 -9.06 11.28
N THR A 237 -14.82 -8.06 11.90
CA THR A 237 -14.76 -7.82 13.34
C THR A 237 -15.33 -8.99 14.11
N LYS A 238 -16.49 -9.54 13.71
CA LYS A 238 -17.09 -10.73 14.33
C LYS A 238 -16.22 -11.96 14.14
N TYR A 239 -15.68 -12.17 12.94
CA TYR A 239 -14.82 -13.34 12.70
C TYR A 239 -13.55 -13.27 13.55
N ILE A 240 -12.86 -12.12 13.55
CA ILE A 240 -11.68 -11.90 14.38
C ILE A 240 -12.06 -11.98 15.87
N SER A 241 -13.19 -11.38 16.26
CA SER A 241 -13.66 -11.37 17.63
C SER A 241 -14.00 -12.76 18.11
N VAL A 242 -14.59 -13.63 17.30
CA VAL A 242 -14.87 -15.04 17.66
C VAL A 242 -13.57 -15.80 17.96
N TYR A 243 -12.48 -15.53 17.24
CA TYR A 243 -11.17 -16.13 17.54
C TYR A 243 -10.40 -15.41 18.66
N THR A 244 -10.78 -14.19 19.02
CA THR A 244 -10.25 -13.50 20.21
C THR A 244 -11.15 -13.62 21.45
N ASN A 245 -12.40 -14.07 21.30
CA ASN A 245 -13.43 -14.12 22.34
C ASN A 245 -13.76 -15.54 22.78
N ASN A 246 -12.73 -16.36 23.01
CA ASN A 246 -12.68 -17.04 24.30
C ASN A 246 -12.43 -16.00 25.42
N LYS A 247 -13.39 -15.06 25.54
CA LYS A 247 -13.63 -14.02 26.56
C LYS A 247 -14.32 -12.81 25.91
N TYR A 248 -15.64 -12.77 26.03
CA TYR A 248 -16.22 -11.61 26.71
C TYR A 248 -16.23 -11.93 28.20
#